data_AF-A0A967GXK9-F1
#
_entry.id   AF-A0A967GXK9-F1
#
_cell.length_a   1.000
_cell.length_b   1.000
_cell.length_c   1.000
_cell.angle_alpha   90.00
_cell.angle_beta   90.00
_cell.angle_gamma   90.00
#
_symmetry.space_group_name_H-M   'P 1'
#
loop_
_entity.id
_entity.type
_entity.pdbx_description
1 polymer ?
#
loop_
_entity_poly.entity_id
_entity_poly.type
_entity_poly.pdbx_seq_one_letter_code
_entity_poly.pdbx_strand_id
1 'polypeptide(L)' 'GQPGTMQAAPTYENVVDEVGDFLHHQLAAAEAAGVARERIVVDPGIGFGKTLEHNLALIRAIPELRQRVGRPVLIGVSR' A
#
# COMPACT_ATOMS: atom_id res chain seq x y z
N GLY A 1 -7.26 4.69 7.80
CA GLY A 1 -7.96 4.58 9.09
C GLY A 1 -6.99 4.14 10.17
N GLN A 2 -7.45 3.96 11.41
CA GLN A 2 -6.65 3.37 12.49
C GLN A 2 -6.87 1.84 12.52
N PRO A 3 -5.87 1.03 12.90
CA PRO A 3 -5.95 -0.44 12.84
C PRO A 3 -7.22 -1.06 13.46
N GLY A 4 -7.80 -0.43 14.48
CA GLY A 4 -9.04 -0.89 15.14
C GLY A 4 -10.34 -0.58 14.40
N THR A 5 -10.37 0.34 13.43
CA THR A 5 -11.60 0.78 12.73
C THR A 5 -11.65 0.40 11.26
N MET A 6 -10.52 0.03 10.65
CA MET A 6 -10.46 -0.22 9.20
C MET A 6 -11.19 -1.50 8.75
N GLN A 7 -11.49 -2.42 9.66
CA GLN A 7 -12.15 -3.70 9.35
C GLN A 7 -13.69 -3.60 9.29
N ALA A 8 -14.29 -2.49 9.77
CA ALA A 8 -15.74 -2.41 9.95
C ALA A 8 -16.53 -2.25 8.63
N ALA A 9 -15.98 -1.53 7.64
CA ALA A 9 -16.55 -1.39 6.31
C ALA A 9 -15.52 -0.77 5.34
N PRO A 10 -14.52 -1.52 4.87
CA PRO A 10 -13.57 -0.98 3.91
C PRO A 10 -14.21 -0.84 2.53
N THR A 11 -14.65 0.37 2.20
CA THR A 11 -15.13 0.72 0.87
C THR A 11 -13.97 1.28 0.05
N TYR A 12 -13.60 0.56 -1.00
CA TYR A 12 -12.69 1.02 -2.05
C TYR A 12 -13.45 0.92 -3.37
N GLU A 13 -13.37 1.95 -4.21
CA GLU A 13 -13.86 1.87 -5.59
C GLU A 13 -12.85 1.10 -6.45
N ASN A 14 -11.55 1.37 -6.25
CA ASN A 14 -10.47 0.55 -6.76
C ASN A 14 -9.31 0.54 -5.75
N VAL A 15 -9.21 -0.56 -5.01
CA VAL A 15 -8.18 -0.70 -3.96
C VAL A 15 -6.75 -0.57 -4.48
N VAL A 16 -6.48 -0.98 -5.72
CA VAL A 16 -5.13 -0.93 -6.30
C VAL A 16 -4.72 0.52 -6.56
N ASP A 17 -5.61 1.30 -7.17
CA ASP A 17 -5.37 2.71 -7.46
C ASP A 17 -5.26 3.51 -6.16
N GLU A 18 -6.23 3.37 -5.26
CA GLU A 18 -6.28 4.13 -4.02
C GLU A 18 -5.08 3.85 -3.11
N VAL A 19 -4.67 2.58 -2.98
CA VAL A 19 -3.45 2.22 -2.23
C VAL A 19 -2.20 2.70 -2.97
N GLY A 20 -2.16 2.58 -4.30
CA GLY A 20 -1.05 3.06 -5.11
C GLY A 20 -0.80 4.56 -4.96
N ASP A 21 -1.86 5.36 -5.03
CA ASP A 21 -1.81 6.82 -4.83
C ASP A 21 -1.41 7.19 -3.41
N PHE A 22 -1.98 6.50 -2.42
CA PHE A 22 -1.60 6.70 -1.03
C PHE A 22 -0.10 6.44 -0.83
N LEU A 23 0.43 5.31 -1.32
CA LEU A 23 1.85 4.98 -1.19
C LEU A 23 2.75 5.97 -1.93
N HIS A 24 2.33 6.44 -3.11
CA HIS A 24 3.08 7.46 -3.86
C HIS A 24 3.15 8.78 -3.10
N HIS A 25 2.03 9.26 -2.54
CA HIS A 25 2.01 10.48 -1.73
C HIS A 25 2.85 10.35 -0.46
N GLN A 26 2.78 9.21 0.23
CA GLN A 26 3.58 8.97 1.44
C GLN A 26 5.08 8.91 1.14
N LEU A 27 5.47 8.34 0.00
CA LEU A 27 6.85 8.34 -0.47
C LEU A 27 7.36 9.77 -0.70
N ALA A 28 6.58 10.59 -1.42
CA ALA A 28 6.93 12.00 -1.67
C ALA A 28 7.03 12.81 -0.36
N ALA A 29 6.12 12.57 0.59
CA ALA A 29 6.16 13.23 1.91
C ALA A 29 7.42 12.85 2.71
N ALA A 30 7.82 11.58 2.69
CA ALA A 30 9.05 11.13 3.35
C ALA A 30 10.32 11.74 2.72
N GLU A 31 10.35 11.83 1.39
CA GLU A 31 11.43 12.50 0.66
C GLU A 31 11.52 13.99 0.99
N ALA A 32 10.38 14.69 1.03
CA ALA A 32 10.30 16.09 1.43
C ALA A 32 10.77 16.32 2.88
N ALA A 33 10.62 15.32 3.76
CA ALA A 33 11.13 15.33 5.12
C ALA A 33 12.64 14.99 5.22
N GLY A 34 13.32 14.77 4.09
CA GLY A 34 14.77 14.52 4.02
C GLY A 34 15.16 13.04 4.09
N VAL A 35 14.21 12.10 4.00
CA VAL A 35 14.52 10.68 3.91
C VAL A 35 15.00 10.36 2.50
N ALA A 36 16.24 9.89 2.36
CA ALA A 36 16.77 9.46 1.07
C ALA A 36 15.91 8.34 0.47
N ARG A 37 15.51 8.51 -0.80
CA ARG A 37 14.59 7.62 -1.53
C ARG A 37 15.02 6.16 -1.48
N GLU A 38 16.33 5.90 -1.56
CA GLU A 38 16.93 4.56 -1.56
C GLU A 38 16.71 3.82 -0.25
N ARG A 39 16.43 4.54 0.85
CA ARG A 39 16.16 4.00 2.18
C ARG A 39 14.69 3.66 2.42
N ILE A 40 13.82 3.91 1.44
CA ILE A 40 12.37 3.72 1.55
C ILE A 40 11.95 2.42 0.86
N VAL A 41 11.14 1.62 1.55
CA VAL A 41 10.39 0.48 1.04
C VAL A 41 8.91 0.75 1.30
N VAL A 42 8.03 0.28 0.41
CA VAL A 42 6.57 0.45 0.56
C VAL A 42 5.90 -0.90 0.83
N ASP A 43 4.82 -0.89 1.60
CA ASP A 43 4.00 -2.08 1.90
C ASP A 43 2.51 -1.73 1.64
N PRO A 44 1.80 -2.46 0.75
CA PRO A 44 0.38 -2.23 0.47
C PRO A 44 -0.55 -2.59 1.64
N GLY A 45 -0.03 -3.17 2.71
CA GLY A 45 -0.74 -3.45 3.95
C GLY A 45 -1.78 -4.54 3.76
N ILE A 46 -1.35 -5.74 3.36
CA ILE A 46 -2.23 -6.90 3.24
C ILE A 46 -2.80 -7.26 4.62
N GLY A 47 -4.11 -7.48 4.71
CA GLY A 47 -4.82 -7.80 5.96
C GLY A 47 -5.21 -6.59 6.82
N PHE A 48 -4.82 -5.36 6.44
CA PHE A 48 -5.18 -4.15 7.17
C PHE A 48 -6.43 -3.49 6.57
N GLY A 49 -7.60 -3.86 7.11
CA GLY A 49 -8.88 -3.26 6.73
C GLY A 49 -9.20 -3.44 5.25
N LYS A 50 -9.01 -4.66 4.75
CA LYS A 50 -9.23 -5.04 3.36
C LYS A 50 -9.91 -6.40 3.33
N THR A 51 -10.89 -6.54 2.46
CA THR A 51 -11.55 -7.83 2.21
C THR A 51 -10.55 -8.82 1.58
N LEU A 52 -10.90 -10.10 1.53
CA LEU A 52 -10.09 -11.09 0.81
C LEU A 52 -9.88 -10.68 -0.65
N GLU A 53 -10.93 -10.22 -1.33
CA GLU A 53 -10.87 -9.75 -2.71
C GLU A 53 -9.90 -8.59 -2.88
N HIS A 54 -9.96 -7.59 -1.99
CA HIS A 54 -9.02 -6.47 -2.00
C HIS A 54 -7.57 -6.94 -1.82
N ASN A 55 -7.33 -7.86 -0.88
CA ASN A 55 -5.98 -8.39 -0.65
C ASN A 55 -5.46 -9.15 -1.88
N LEU A 56 -6.29 -9.97 -2.52
CA LEU A 56 -5.92 -10.69 -3.74
C LEU A 56 -5.67 -9.73 -4.92
N ALA A 57 -6.48 -8.68 -5.07
CA ALA A 57 -6.27 -7.65 -6.08
C ALA A 57 -4.91 -6.97 -5.91
N LEU A 58 -4.55 -6.56 -4.68
CA LEU A 58 -3.25 -5.96 -4.38
C LEU A 58 -2.08 -6.91 -4.61
N ILE A 59 -2.23 -8.20 -4.28
CA ILE A 59 -1.19 -9.20 -4.54
C ILE A 59 -0.99 -9.38 -6.06
N ARG A 60 -2.06 -9.36 -6.86
CA ARG A 60 -1.93 -9.43 -8.32
C ARG A 60 -1.29 -8.18 -8.91
N ALA A 61 -1.54 -7.02 -8.31
CA ALA A 61 -1.06 -5.72 -8.78
C ALA A 61 0.34 -5.33 -8.28
N ILE A 62 1.09 -6.21 -7.61
CA ILE A 62 2.44 -5.89 -7.11
C ILE A 62 3.37 -5.32 -8.19
N PRO A 63 3.44 -5.86 -9.42
CA PRO A 63 4.29 -5.30 -10.46
C PRO A 63 3.90 -3.86 -10.82
N GLU A 64 2.61 -3.57 -10.89
CA GLU A 64 2.05 -2.25 -11.17
C GLU A 64 2.35 -1.27 -10.02
N LEU A 65 2.11 -1.68 -8.77
CA LEU A 65 2.42 -0.88 -7.59
C LEU A 65 3.91 -0.54 -7.53
N ARG A 66 4.77 -1.53 -7.80
CA ARG A 66 6.23 -1.33 -7.87
C ARG A 66 6.62 -0.33 -8.97
N GLN A 67 5.98 -0.39 -10.13
CA GLN A 67 6.21 0.57 -11.22
C GLN A 67 5.77 1.98 -10.82
N ARG A 68 4.57 2.12 -10.25
CA ARG A 68 3.98 3.41 -9.83
C ARG A 68 4.81 4.12 -8.76
N VAL A 69 5.29 3.38 -7.76
CA VAL A 69 6.11 3.95 -6.67
C VAL A 69 7.58 4.05 -7.01
N GLY A 70 8.07 3.26 -7.98
CA GLY A 70 9.49 3.21 -8.36
C GLY A 70 10.42 2.74 -7.24
N ARG A 71 9.91 1.95 -6.29
CA ARG A 71 10.62 1.43 -5.10
C ARG A 71 10.29 -0.03 -4.84
N PRO A 72 11.14 -0.77 -4.10
CA PRO A 72 10.81 -2.13 -3.66
C PRO A 72 9.49 -2.15 -2.88
N VAL A 73 8.69 -3.19 -3.14
CA VAL A 73 7.43 -3.47 -2.42
C VAL A 73 7.69 -4.67 -1.51
N LEU A 74 7.48 -4.48 -0.20
CA LEU A 74 7.51 -5.53 0.80
C LEU A 74 6.09 -5.98 1.09
N ILE A 75 5.91 -7.28 1.34
CA ILE A 75 4.59 -7.86 1.64
C ILE A 75 4.72 -8.85 2.78
N GLY A 76 3.97 -8.61 3.86
CA GLY A 76 3.77 -9.58 4.94
C GLY A 76 2.47 -10.36 4.75
N VAL A 77 2.55 -11.63 4.36
CA VAL A 77 1.39 -12.54 4.22
C VAL A 77 1.48 -13.81 5.09
N SER A 78 2.57 -13.96 5.85
CA SER A 78 2.78 -15.13 6.72
C SER A 78 1.91 -15.08 7.97
N ARG A 79 1.53 -16.26 8.46
CA ARG A 79 0.96 -16.49 9.79
C ARG A 79 2.04 -16.89 10.77
#